data_AF-A0A1Q3N740-F1
#
_entry.id   AF-A0A1Q3N740-F1
#
_cell.length_a   1.000
_cell.length_b   1.000
_cell.length_c   1.000
_cell.angle_alpha   90.00
_cell.angle_beta   90.00
_cell.angle_gamma   90.00
#
_symmetry.space_group_name_H-M   'P 1'
#
loop_
_entity.id
_entity.type
_entity.pdbx_description
1 polymer ?
#
loop_
_entity_poly.entity_id
_entity_poly.type
_entity_poly.pdbx_seq_one_letter_code
_entity_poly.pdbx_strand_id
1 'polypeptide(L)'
;MIILSVVATVSACGASGVAGGSLLLIPVACSLFGISSEIAMQIVAIGMIISVLQDSTETALNSSTDVLFTAAVDFKDHPRS
;
A
#
# COMPACT_ATOMS: atom_id res chain seq x y z
N MET A 1 -13.56 -22.18 -1.80
CA MET A 1 -13.59 -20.86 -2.47
C MET A 1 -14.69 -19.94 -1.95
N ILE A 2 -15.97 -20.36 -1.89
CA ILE A 2 -17.06 -19.49 -1.41
C ILE A 2 -16.85 -19.01 0.04
N ILE A 3 -16.47 -19.91 0.95
CA ILE A 3 -16.21 -19.57 2.36
C ILE A 3 -15.08 -18.54 2.48
N LEU A 4 -13.98 -18.75 1.76
CA LEU A 4 -12.85 -17.82 1.75
C LEU A 4 -13.26 -16.44 1.24
N SER A 5 -14.08 -16.38 0.18
CA SER A 5 -14.54 -15.11 -0.38
C SER A 5 -15.45 -14.36 0.59
N VAL A 6 -16.40 -15.05 1.23
CA VAL A 6 -17.30 -14.44 2.23
C VAL A 6 -16.51 -13.91 3.42
N VAL A 7 -15.60 -14.72 3.95
CA VAL A 7 -14.75 -14.34 5.08
C VAL A 7 -13.84 -13.16 4.69
N ALA A 8 -13.22 -13.20 3.51
CA ALA A 8 -12.37 -12.11 3.03
C ALA A 8 -13.14 -10.80 2.84
N THR A 9 -14.36 -10.84 2.30
CA THR A 9 -15.20 -9.65 2.12
C THR A 9 -15.58 -9.03 3.46
N VAL A 10 -16.00 -9.83 4.45
CA VAL A 10 -16.35 -9.32 5.80
C VAL A 10 -15.13 -8.74 6.51
N SER A 11 -13.99 -9.45 6.45
CA SER A 11 -12.73 -8.97 7.03
C SER A 11 -12.21 -7.70 6.34
N ALA A 12 -12.37 -7.58 5.01
CA ALA A 12 -12.01 -6.37 4.27
C ALA A 12 -12.90 -5.18 4.65
N CYS A 13 -14.21 -5.39 4.81
CA CYS A 13 -15.13 -4.36 5.30
C CYS A 13 -14.72 -3.86 6.70
N GLY A 14 -14.33 -4.78 7.60
CA GLY A 14 -13.87 -4.43 8.95
C GLY A 14 -12.50 -3.74 9.00
N ALA A 15 -11.64 -4.00 8.01
CA ALA A 15 -10.29 -3.42 7.93
C ALA A 15 -10.20 -2.16 7.05
N SER A 16 -11.31 -1.73 6.44
CA SER A 16 -11.38 -0.61 5.47
C SER A 16 -10.94 0.76 6.03
N GLY A 17 -10.83 0.90 7.36
CA GLY A 17 -10.34 2.10 8.03
C GLY A 17 -8.87 2.07 8.43
N VAL A 18 -8.13 1.00 8.15
CA VAL A 18 -6.74 0.82 8.62
C VAL A 18 -5.79 0.67 7.44
N ALA A 19 -4.70 1.44 7.43
CA ALA A 19 -3.62 1.26 6.47
C ALA A 19 -3.13 -0.20 6.53
N GLY A 20 -3.12 -0.88 5.38
CA GLY A 20 -2.77 -2.30 5.29
C GLY A 20 -3.88 -3.29 5.68
N GLY A 21 -5.16 -2.86 5.72
CA GLY A 21 -6.27 -3.73 6.08
C GLY A 21 -6.42 -5.02 5.23
N SER A 22 -5.97 -4.99 3.98
CA SER A 22 -5.88 -6.17 3.12
C SER A 22 -4.83 -7.19 3.58
N LEU A 23 -3.80 -6.78 4.32
CA LEU A 23 -2.77 -7.67 4.86
C LEU A 23 -3.32 -8.55 5.99
N LEU A 24 -4.35 -8.10 6.72
CA LEU A 24 -5.03 -8.91 7.75
C LEU A 24 -5.86 -10.07 7.16
N LEU A 25 -6.06 -10.10 5.84
CA LEU A 25 -6.69 -11.24 5.15
C LEU A 25 -5.74 -12.43 4.99
N ILE A 26 -4.42 -12.19 5.09
CA ILE A 26 -3.39 -13.20 4.88
C ILE A 26 -3.47 -14.30 5.97
N PRO A 27 -3.50 -13.99 7.29
CA PRO A 27 -3.64 -15.02 8.32
C PRO A 27 -4.94 -15.83 8.19
N VAL A 28 -6.02 -15.17 7.78
CA VAL A 28 -7.34 -15.79 7.63
C VAL A 28 -7.36 -16.78 6.46
N ALA A 29 -6.75 -16.41 5.33
CA ALA A 29 -6.56 -17.32 4.21
C ALA A 29 -5.63 -18.49 4.57
N CYS A 30 -4.48 -18.21 5.18
CA CYS A 30 -3.51 -19.22 5.59
C CYS A 30 -4.11 -20.25 6.55
N SER A 31 -4.90 -19.82 7.54
CA SER A 31 -5.58 -20.71 8.48
C SER A 31 -6.52 -21.70 7.78
N LEU A 32 -7.21 -21.26 6.72
CA LEU A 32 -8.14 -22.10 5.95
C LEU A 32 -7.45 -23.18 5.11
N PHE A 33 -6.17 -22.97 4.77
CA PHE A 33 -5.34 -23.92 4.04
C PHE A 33 -4.41 -24.74 4.96
N GLY A 34 -4.52 -24.58 6.28
CA GLY A 34 -3.65 -25.25 7.25
C GLY A 34 -2.21 -24.75 7.25
N ILE A 35 -1.96 -23.53 6.75
CA ILE A 35 -0.65 -22.89 6.75
C ILE A 35 -0.39 -22.27 8.14
N SER A 36 0.83 -22.44 8.65
CA SER A 36 1.23 -21.90 9.96
C SER A 36 1.07 -20.39 10.05
N SER A 37 0.59 -19.91 11.21
CA SER A 37 0.47 -18.50 11.53
C SER A 37 1.81 -17.76 11.54
N GLU A 38 2.92 -18.44 11.90
CA GLU A 38 4.26 -17.85 11.80
C GLU A 38 4.56 -17.42 10.36
N ILE A 39 4.29 -18.30 9.39
CA ILE A 39 4.53 -18.04 7.97
C ILE A 39 3.59 -16.94 7.48
N ALA A 40 2.31 -16.99 7.86
CA ALA A 40 1.35 -15.96 7.51
C ALA A 40 1.79 -14.56 7.99
N MET A 41 2.28 -14.47 9.23
CA MET A 41 2.77 -13.21 9.81
C MET A 41 4.06 -12.72 9.16
N GLN A 42 4.93 -13.61 8.66
CA GLN A 42 6.09 -13.21 7.86
C GLN A 42 5.65 -12.53 6.55
N ILE A 43 4.65 -13.07 5.85
CA ILE A 43 4.12 -12.46 4.62
C ILE A 43 3.47 -11.10 4.92
N VAL A 44 2.72 -10.98 6.02
CA VAL A 44 2.16 -9.69 6.47
C VAL A 44 3.26 -8.65 6.70
N ALA A 45 4.36 -9.03 7.37
CA ALA A 45 5.48 -8.15 7.62
C ALA A 45 6.16 -7.68 6.33
N ILE A 46 6.36 -8.58 5.36
CA ILE A 46 6.89 -8.23 4.03
C ILE A 46 5.94 -7.25 3.32
N GLY A 47 4.63 -7.52 3.34
CA GLY A 47 3.62 -6.64 2.74
C GLY A 47 3.59 -5.23 3.35
N MET A 48 3.79 -5.12 4.66
CA MET A 48 3.94 -3.82 5.34
C MET A 48 5.17 -3.04 4.85
N ILE A 49 6.32 -3.71 4.72
CA ILE A 49 7.56 -3.06 4.24
C ILE A 49 7.37 -2.55 2.81
N ILE A 50 6.81 -3.38 1.93
CA ILE A 50 6.54 -3.00 0.53
C ILE A 50 5.58 -1.81 0.48
N SER A 51 4.54 -1.80 1.31
CA SER A 51 3.56 -0.72 1.34
C SER A 51 4.19 0.63 1.72
N VAL A 52 5.10 0.64 2.71
CA VAL A 52 5.82 1.85 3.10
C VAL A 52 6.74 2.35 1.98
N LEU A 53 7.46 1.44 1.31
CA LEU A 53 8.33 1.79 0.18
C LEU A 53 7.52 2.37 -0.99
N GLN A 54 6.36 1.78 -1.27
CA GLN A 54 5.47 2.23 -2.33
C GLN A 54 4.92 3.63 -2.05
N ASP A 55 4.38 3.87 -0.86
CA ASP A 55 3.83 5.18 -0.45
C ASP A 55 4.90 6.28 -0.46
N SER A 56 6.10 5.97 0.03
CA SER A 56 7.24 6.91 0.00
C SER A 56 7.64 7.27 -1.43
N THR A 57 7.66 6.30 -2.33
CA THR A 57 8.04 6.50 -3.73
C THR A 57 6.94 7.25 -4.50
N GLU A 58 5.68 6.88 -4.29
CA GLU A 58 4.51 7.55 -4.87
C GLU A 58 4.45 9.01 -4.44
N THR A 59 4.65 9.27 -3.14
CA THR A 59 4.73 10.64 -2.60
C THR A 59 5.89 11.42 -3.21
N ALA A 60 7.10 10.83 -3.27
CA ALA A 60 8.27 11.49 -3.84
C ALA A 60 8.10 11.79 -5.34
N LEU A 61 7.52 10.87 -6.12
CA LEU A 61 7.25 11.08 -7.54
C LEU A 61 6.17 12.15 -7.76
N ASN A 62 5.07 12.09 -7.02
CA ASN A 62 4.01 13.11 -7.10
C ASN A 62 4.57 14.50 -6.75
N SER A 63 5.31 14.63 -5.65
CA SER A 63 5.85 15.94 -5.24
C SER A 63 7.04 16.43 -6.09
N SER A 64 7.83 15.52 -6.67
CA SER A 64 8.96 15.91 -7.53
C SER A 64 8.52 16.55 -8.84
N THR A 65 7.37 16.14 -9.37
CA THR A 65 6.75 16.79 -10.54
C THR A 65 6.32 18.21 -10.21
N ASP A 66 5.78 18.46 -9.01
CA ASP A 66 5.40 19.80 -8.57
C ASP A 66 6.61 20.75 -8.47
N VAL A 67 7.76 20.26 -7.97
CA VAL A 67 9.01 21.04 -7.91
C VAL A 67 9.55 21.34 -9.30
N LEU A 68 9.61 20.33 -10.19
CA LEU A 68 10.08 20.53 -11.57
C LEU A 68 9.15 21.46 -12.36
N PHE A 69 7.84 21.35 -12.17
CA PHE A 69 6.86 22.22 -12.79
C PHE A 69 6.99 23.66 -12.28
N THR A 70 7.14 23.86 -10.97
CA THR A 70 7.38 25.18 -10.38
C THR A 70 8.67 25.81 -10.90
N ALA A 71 9.76 25.04 -10.98
CA ALA A 71 11.03 25.53 -11.53
C ALA A 71 10.93 25.90 -13.02
N ALA A 72 10.22 25.11 -13.83
CA ALA A 72 10.01 25.39 -15.25
C ALA A 72 9.17 26.66 -15.48
N VAL A 73 8.17 26.91 -14.63
CA VAL A 73 7.39 28.16 -14.66
C VAL A 73 8.26 29.36 -14.25
N ASP A 74 9.06 29.25 -13.20
CA ASP A 74 9.97 30.32 -12.76
C ASP A 74 11.03 30.68 -13.83
N PHE A 75 11.63 29.69 -14.50
CA PHE A 75 12.56 29.95 -15.61
C PHE A 75 11.90 30.63 -16.83
N LYS A 76 10.59 30.42 -17.04
CA LYS A 76 9.84 31.04 -18.13
C LYS A 76 9.45 32.49 -17.80
N ASP A 77 9.09 32.77 -16.54
CA ASP A 77 8.73 34.12 -16.08
C ASP A 77 9.96 35.00 -15.76
N HIS A 78 11.13 34.40 -15.54
CA HIS A 78 12.44 35.08 -15.56
C HIS A 78 13.24 34.73 -16.84
N PRO A 79 12.88 35.24 -18.03
CA PRO A 79 13.80 35.24 -19.16
C PRO A 79 14.98 36.11 -18.75
N ARG A 80 16.13 35.47 -18.53
CA ARG A 80 17.42 36.09 -18.17
C ARG A 80 17.53 37.50 -18.78
N SER A 81 17.52 38.53 -17.92
CA SER A 81 17.99 39.87 -18.30
C SER A 81 19.45 39.81 -18.70
#